data_AF-A0A091AYK7-F1
#
_entry.id   AF-A0A091AYK7-F1
#
_cell.length_a   1.000
_cell.length_b   1.000
_cell.length_c   1.000
_cell.angle_alpha   90.00
_cell.angle_beta   90.00
_cell.angle_gamma   90.00
#
_symmetry.space_group_name_H-M   'P 1'
#
loop_
_entity.id
_entity.type
_entity.pdbx_description
1 polymer ?
#
loop_
_entity_poly.entity_id
_entity_poly.type
_entity_poly.pdbx_seq_one_letter_code
_entity_poly.pdbx_strand_id
1 'polypeptide(L)'
;MGKFKTTVLRTATMALAIFALGACVTINVYFPAAEAQEAAEEFVEKVLGDEAAPAPAGDNPQAFRAPAPARFSLLSLVISDAAAQEADITIRTPAIQAIQDRMAARFQDSLQPHFDSGALGFGKDGLLVLRDATKVALKDRVAVNQLVAEDNRDRNAVYREIAVANNHPEWEAQIRETFARQWVASARAGWWYQAADGSWKQK
;
A
#
# COMPACT_ATOMS: atom_id res chain seq x y z
N MET A 1 -1.37 -58.14 -31.86
CA MET A 1 -2.32 -57.16 -31.27
C MET A 1 -2.04 -56.76 -29.81
N GLY A 2 -1.44 -57.59 -28.96
CA GLY A 2 -1.35 -57.31 -27.50
C GLY A 2 -0.38 -56.19 -27.09
N LYS A 3 0.77 -56.05 -27.76
CA LYS A 3 1.82 -55.08 -27.38
C LYS A 3 1.39 -53.61 -27.56
N PHE A 4 0.52 -53.32 -28.52
CA PHE A 4 0.07 -51.95 -28.82
C PHE A 4 -0.89 -51.40 -27.75
N LYS A 5 -1.79 -52.23 -27.21
CA LYS A 5 -2.73 -51.84 -26.15
C LYS A 5 -2.03 -51.56 -24.82
N THR A 6 -0.99 -52.32 -24.49
CA THR A 6 -0.22 -52.14 -23.25
C THR A 6 0.63 -50.86 -23.28
N THR A 7 1.16 -50.49 -24.44
CA THR A 7 1.92 -49.23 -24.59
C THR A 7 1.00 -48.01 -24.46
N VAL A 8 -0.17 -48.03 -25.11
CA VAL A 8 -1.15 -46.93 -25.03
C VAL A 8 -1.72 -46.75 -23.62
N LEU A 9 -1.97 -47.85 -22.90
CA LEU A 9 -2.47 -47.79 -21.53
C LEU A 9 -1.42 -47.23 -20.56
N ARG A 10 -0.14 -47.59 -20.75
CA ARG A 10 1.00 -47.09 -19.97
C ARG A 10 1.29 -45.60 -20.23
N THR A 11 1.20 -45.16 -21.48
CA THR A 11 1.39 -43.73 -21.80
C THR A 11 0.24 -42.88 -21.26
N ALA A 12 -0.99 -43.40 -21.26
CA ALA A 12 -2.14 -42.71 -20.67
C ALA A 12 -2.05 -42.60 -19.13
N THR A 13 -1.59 -43.65 -18.44
CA THR A 13 -1.38 -43.58 -16.97
C THR A 13 -0.23 -42.66 -16.59
N MET A 14 0.83 -42.63 -17.41
CA MET A 14 1.98 -41.75 -17.19
C MET A 14 1.62 -40.27 -17.43
N ALA A 15 0.78 -39.98 -18.44
CA ALA A 15 0.27 -38.63 -18.68
C ALA A 15 -0.67 -38.14 -17.56
N LEU A 16 -1.54 -39.01 -17.03
CA LEU A 16 -2.45 -38.65 -15.94
C LEU A 16 -1.71 -38.43 -14.61
N ALA A 17 -0.65 -39.20 -14.34
CA ALA A 17 0.21 -39.01 -13.17
C ALA A 17 1.00 -37.69 -13.24
N ILE A 18 1.42 -37.25 -14.43
CA ILE A 18 2.10 -35.96 -14.62
C ILE A 18 1.13 -34.79 -14.40
N PHE A 19 -0.12 -34.89 -14.86
CA PHE A 19 -1.15 -33.87 -14.60
C PHE A 19 -1.55 -33.76 -13.12
N ALA A 20 -1.60 -34.89 -12.38
CA ALA A 20 -1.96 -34.89 -10.97
C ALA A 20 -0.89 -34.25 -10.05
N LEU A 21 0.37 -34.20 -10.49
CA LEU A 21 1.49 -33.64 -9.71
C LEU A 21 1.60 -32.10 -9.81
N GLY A 22 0.90 -31.46 -10.75
CA GLY A 22 0.92 -30.00 -10.92
C GLY A 22 -0.16 -29.22 -10.14
N ALA A 23 -1.07 -29.90 -9.44
CA ALA A 23 -2.25 -29.27 -8.82
C ALA A 23 -1.99 -28.70 -7.40
N CYS A 24 -0.82 -28.94 -6.82
CA CYS A 24 -0.44 -28.38 -5.53
C CYS A 24 0.46 -27.15 -5.73
N VAL A 25 -0.03 -26.12 -6.42
CA VAL A 25 0.57 -24.78 -6.29
C VAL A 25 0.15 -24.27 -4.92
N THR A 26 1.09 -24.25 -3.98
CA THR A 26 0.99 -23.42 -2.77
C THR A 26 0.99 -21.97 -3.23
N ILE A 27 -0.18 -21.43 -3.60
CA ILE A 27 -0.36 -20.00 -3.77
C ILE A 27 -0.36 -19.42 -2.35
N ASN A 28 0.83 -19.33 -1.76
CA ASN A 28 1.04 -18.51 -0.58
C ASN A 28 1.04 -17.06 -1.09
N VAL A 29 -0.14 -16.45 -1.20
CA VAL A 29 -0.26 -15.05 -1.63
C VAL A 29 0.48 -14.22 -0.58
N TYR A 30 1.69 -13.81 -0.93
CA TYR A 30 2.47 -12.88 -0.14
C TYR A 30 1.84 -11.48 -0.27
N PHE A 31 1.98 -10.65 0.77
CA PHE A 31 1.49 -9.28 0.76
C PHE A 31 2.10 -8.49 -0.42
N PRO A 32 1.28 -7.89 -1.32
CA PRO A 32 1.76 -7.12 -2.48
C PRO A 32 2.34 -5.77 -2.04
N ALA A 33 3.59 -5.81 -1.58
CA ALA A 33 4.21 -4.68 -0.89
C ALA A 33 4.46 -3.47 -1.81
N ALA A 34 4.72 -3.68 -3.10
CA ALA A 34 4.99 -2.61 -4.05
C ALA A 34 3.69 -1.88 -4.42
N GLU A 35 2.65 -2.63 -4.72
CA GLU A 35 1.31 -2.14 -5.05
C GLU A 35 0.70 -1.43 -3.83
N ALA A 36 0.87 -1.99 -2.63
CA ALA A 36 0.44 -1.35 -1.39
C ALA A 36 1.18 -0.02 -1.13
N GLN A 37 2.45 0.07 -1.52
CA GLN A 37 3.24 1.28 -1.39
C GLN A 37 2.76 2.37 -2.36
N GLU A 38 2.51 2.03 -3.63
CA GLU A 38 1.95 2.95 -4.63
C GLU A 38 0.55 3.42 -4.22
N ALA A 39 -0.30 2.50 -3.77
CA ALA A 39 -1.63 2.80 -3.27
C ALA A 39 -1.59 3.72 -2.04
N ALA A 40 -0.62 3.52 -1.13
CA ALA A 40 -0.43 4.40 0.02
C ALA A 40 0.01 5.80 -0.41
N GLU A 41 0.91 5.90 -1.39
CA GLU A 41 1.39 7.18 -1.93
C GLU A 41 0.24 7.99 -2.53
N GLU A 42 -0.53 7.40 -3.44
CA GLU A 42 -1.72 8.04 -4.02
C GLU A 42 -2.71 8.45 -2.93
N PHE A 43 -2.96 7.56 -1.95
CA PHE A 43 -3.90 7.84 -0.89
C PHE A 43 -3.49 9.05 -0.05
N VAL A 44 -2.23 9.06 0.40
CA VAL A 44 -1.67 10.07 1.29
C VAL A 44 -1.56 11.42 0.59
N GLU A 45 -1.08 11.44 -0.65
CA GLU A 45 -0.94 12.69 -1.41
C GLU A 45 -2.30 13.35 -1.60
N LYS A 46 -3.34 12.56 -1.90
CA LYS A 46 -4.70 13.08 -2.02
C LYS A 46 -5.24 13.68 -0.71
N VAL A 47 -4.88 13.12 0.45
CA VAL A 47 -5.29 13.66 1.76
C VAL A 47 -4.54 14.94 2.12
N LEU A 48 -3.22 14.97 1.91
CA LEU A 48 -2.41 16.14 2.22
C LEU A 48 -2.65 17.29 1.22
N GLY A 49 -2.93 16.96 -0.03
CA GLY A 49 -3.10 17.89 -1.14
C GLY A 49 -1.78 18.45 -1.69
N ASP A 50 -1.81 18.91 -2.94
CA ASP A 50 -0.67 19.48 -3.64
C ASP A 50 -0.29 20.86 -3.08
N GLU A 51 0.55 20.88 -2.06
CA GLU A 51 1.45 22.01 -1.77
C GLU A 51 2.86 21.43 -1.74
N ALA A 52 3.39 21.23 -2.95
CA ALA A 52 4.74 20.77 -3.33
C ALA A 52 5.65 20.36 -2.15
N ALA A 53 5.57 19.09 -1.75
CA ALA A 53 6.76 18.45 -1.19
C ALA A 53 7.84 18.43 -2.30
N PRO A 54 9.09 18.84 -2.03
CA PRO A 54 10.14 18.69 -3.02
C PRO A 54 10.33 17.20 -3.28
N ALA A 55 9.99 16.77 -4.49
CA ALA A 55 10.33 15.45 -4.99
C ALA A 55 11.84 15.22 -4.77
N PRO A 56 12.28 14.03 -4.33
CA PRO A 56 13.69 13.71 -4.35
C PRO A 56 14.18 13.88 -5.79
N ALA A 57 15.25 14.67 -5.97
CA ALA A 57 15.96 14.78 -7.23
C ALA A 57 16.56 13.41 -7.59
N GLY A 58 15.77 12.59 -8.25
CA GLY A 58 16.18 11.39 -8.94
C GLY A 58 16.20 11.70 -10.43
N ASP A 59 17.38 12.07 -10.94
CA ASP A 59 17.65 12.08 -12.37
C ASP A 59 17.31 10.70 -12.95
N ASN A 60 16.31 10.64 -13.83
CA ASN A 60 16.19 9.56 -14.79
C ASN A 60 15.76 10.13 -16.14
N PRO A 61 16.71 10.50 -17.02
CA PRO A 61 16.38 10.87 -18.38
C PRO A 61 16.08 9.59 -19.19
N GLN A 62 14.84 9.51 -19.67
CA GLN A 62 14.39 8.74 -20.83
C GLN A 62 14.65 7.21 -20.85
N ALA A 63 13.56 6.45 -20.88
CA ALA A 63 13.51 5.22 -21.68
C ALA A 63 12.15 5.11 -22.37
N PHE A 64 12.04 5.70 -23.56
CA PHE A 64 11.08 5.26 -24.55
C PHE A 64 11.38 3.78 -24.87
N ARG A 65 10.57 2.87 -24.33
CA ARG A 65 10.66 1.44 -24.63
C ARG A 65 10.03 1.21 -26.00
N ALA A 66 10.85 1.03 -27.02
CA ALA A 66 10.39 0.56 -28.33
C ALA A 66 9.79 -0.86 -28.18
N PRO A 67 8.69 -1.19 -28.88
CA PRO A 67 8.12 -2.53 -28.85
C PRO A 67 9.10 -3.53 -29.49
N ALA A 68 9.46 -4.58 -28.75
CA ALA A 68 10.26 -5.67 -29.28
C ALA A 68 9.43 -6.52 -30.26
N PRO A 69 10.01 -7.07 -31.34
CA PRO A 69 9.29 -7.98 -32.22
C PRO A 69 8.98 -9.29 -31.49
N ALA A 70 7.70 -9.66 -31.45
CA ALA A 70 7.22 -10.91 -30.90
C ALA A 70 7.85 -12.09 -31.67
N ARG A 71 8.78 -12.78 -31.03
CA ARG A 71 9.33 -14.05 -31.52
C ARG A 71 8.47 -15.15 -30.92
N PHE A 72 7.56 -15.71 -31.72
CA PHE A 72 6.82 -16.91 -31.31
C PHE A 72 7.80 -18.07 -31.16
N SER A 73 8.07 -18.47 -29.93
CA SER A 73 8.84 -19.66 -29.60
C SER A 73 7.87 -20.83 -29.47
N LEU A 74 8.03 -21.89 -30.28
CA LEU A 74 7.23 -23.12 -30.13
C LEU A 74 7.42 -23.83 -28.78
N LEU A 75 8.40 -23.39 -27.97
CA LEU A 75 8.62 -23.86 -26.61
C LEU A 75 7.70 -23.19 -25.56
N SER A 76 7.03 -22.08 -25.88
CA SER A 76 6.07 -21.42 -24.97
C SER A 76 4.69 -22.11 -24.93
N LEU A 77 4.50 -23.17 -25.71
CA LEU A 77 3.27 -23.97 -25.72
C LEU A 77 3.28 -25.07 -24.63
N VAL A 78 4.43 -25.28 -23.97
CA VAL A 78 4.63 -26.32 -22.95
C VAL A 78 4.91 -25.71 -21.57
N ILE A 79 5.46 -24.51 -21.54
CA ILE A 79 5.50 -23.70 -20.33
C ILE A 79 4.31 -22.77 -20.46
N SER A 80 3.17 -23.16 -19.88
CA SER A 80 2.16 -22.17 -19.55
C SER A 80 2.90 -21.09 -18.78
N ASP A 81 3.02 -19.90 -19.37
CA ASP A 81 3.25 -18.69 -18.59
C ASP A 81 2.11 -18.70 -17.58
N ALA A 82 2.40 -19.22 -16.39
CA ALA A 82 1.61 -18.96 -15.22
C ALA A 82 1.74 -17.46 -15.08
N ALA A 83 0.79 -16.74 -15.67
CA ALA A 83 0.65 -15.32 -15.48
C ALA A 83 0.79 -15.11 -13.99
N ALA A 84 1.91 -14.52 -13.58
CA ALA A 84 2.04 -13.95 -12.27
C ALA A 84 0.91 -12.91 -12.25
N GLN A 85 -0.23 -13.31 -11.71
CA GLN A 85 -1.32 -12.41 -11.42
C GLN A 85 -0.69 -11.48 -10.38
N GLU A 86 -0.17 -10.33 -10.84
CA GLU A 86 0.24 -9.24 -9.97
C GLU A 86 -0.92 -9.06 -9.00
N ALA A 87 -0.65 -9.27 -7.72
CA ALA A 87 -1.69 -9.23 -6.70
C ALA A 87 -2.08 -7.75 -6.56
N ASP A 88 -3.11 -7.36 -7.30
CA ASP A 88 -3.66 -6.01 -7.30
C ASP A 88 -4.31 -5.73 -5.94
N ILE A 89 -3.85 -4.69 -5.25
CA ILE A 89 -4.41 -4.29 -3.96
C ILE A 89 -5.60 -3.35 -4.19
N THR A 90 -6.78 -3.81 -3.82
CA THR A 90 -8.01 -3.02 -3.90
C THR A 90 -8.01 -1.94 -2.83
N ILE A 91 -7.77 -0.69 -3.24
CA ILE A 91 -7.87 0.50 -2.37
C ILE A 91 -9.00 1.45 -2.77
N ARG A 92 -9.53 1.34 -3.99
CA ARG A 92 -10.54 2.25 -4.55
C ARG A 92 -11.96 1.70 -4.36
N THR A 93 -12.37 1.49 -3.11
CA THR A 93 -13.76 1.15 -2.78
C THR A 93 -14.54 2.40 -2.37
N PRO A 94 -15.88 2.44 -2.51
CA PRO A 94 -16.69 3.56 -2.02
C PRO A 94 -16.49 3.85 -0.53
N ALA A 95 -16.26 2.81 0.28
CA ALA A 95 -15.99 2.95 1.71
C ALA A 95 -14.64 3.62 1.98
N ILE A 96 -13.58 3.18 1.31
CA ILE A 96 -12.24 3.76 1.46
C ILE A 96 -12.22 5.20 0.95
N GLN A 97 -12.85 5.47 -0.20
CA GLN A 97 -12.96 6.83 -0.76
C GLN A 97 -13.67 7.78 0.20
N ALA A 98 -14.79 7.34 0.79
CA ALA A 98 -15.53 8.16 1.76
C ALA A 98 -14.69 8.47 3.02
N ILE A 99 -13.80 7.56 3.44
CA ILE A 99 -12.87 7.86 4.54
C ILE A 99 -11.79 8.84 4.09
N GLN A 100 -11.20 8.63 2.90
CA GLN A 100 -10.19 9.51 2.32
C GLN A 100 -10.69 10.94 2.21
N ASP A 101 -11.91 11.14 1.70
CA ASP A 101 -12.50 12.47 1.52
C ASP A 101 -12.69 13.20 2.87
N ARG A 102 -13.14 12.48 3.91
CA ARG A 102 -13.26 13.04 5.26
C ARG A 102 -11.90 13.41 5.85
N MET A 103 -10.90 12.56 5.64
CA MET A 103 -9.53 12.83 6.08
C MET A 103 -8.95 14.05 5.36
N ALA A 104 -9.12 14.15 4.04
CA ALA A 104 -8.67 15.28 3.23
C ALA A 104 -9.32 16.59 3.70
N ALA A 105 -10.65 16.60 3.87
CA ALA A 105 -11.37 17.77 4.37
C ALA A 105 -10.89 18.18 5.77
N ARG A 106 -10.81 17.25 6.72
CA ARG A 106 -10.30 17.53 8.08
C ARG A 106 -8.87 18.05 8.04
N PHE A 107 -8.05 17.49 7.16
CA PHE A 107 -6.66 17.90 7.03
C PHE A 107 -6.56 19.37 6.61
N GLN A 108 -7.21 19.71 5.50
CA GLN A 108 -7.19 21.06 4.90
C GLN A 108 -7.86 22.09 5.81
N ASP A 109 -9.02 21.75 6.38
CA ASP A 109 -9.83 22.71 7.14
C ASP A 109 -9.28 22.98 8.54
N SER A 110 -8.55 22.03 9.14
CA SER A 110 -8.29 22.09 10.58
C SER A 110 -6.95 21.53 11.06
N LEU A 111 -6.36 20.52 10.40
CA LEU A 111 -5.10 19.94 10.90
C LEU A 111 -3.85 20.65 10.37
N GLN A 112 -3.86 21.10 9.12
CA GLN A 112 -2.68 21.66 8.45
C GLN A 112 -2.00 22.78 9.27
N PRO A 113 -2.72 23.81 9.80
CA PRO A 113 -2.08 24.86 10.60
C PRO A 113 -1.34 24.34 11.85
N HIS A 114 -1.79 23.21 12.40
CA HIS A 114 -1.16 22.59 13.56
C HIS A 114 0.08 21.77 13.19
N PHE A 115 0.16 21.24 11.96
CA PHE A 115 1.42 20.70 11.43
C PHE A 115 2.42 21.82 11.13
N ASP A 116 1.97 22.89 10.48
CA ASP A 116 2.83 24.02 10.08
C ASP A 116 3.45 24.74 11.28
N SER A 117 2.70 24.88 12.37
CA SER A 117 3.21 25.43 13.64
C SER A 117 4.10 24.46 14.43
N GLY A 118 4.16 23.19 14.01
CA GLY A 118 4.79 22.11 14.75
C GLY A 118 4.08 21.78 16.07
N ALA A 119 2.77 22.01 16.19
CA ALA A 119 1.99 21.47 17.30
C ALA A 119 1.77 19.97 17.15
N LEU A 120 1.45 19.54 15.92
CA LEU A 120 1.25 18.14 15.53
C LEU A 120 2.49 17.57 14.83
N GLY A 121 2.55 16.26 14.79
CA GLY A 121 3.48 15.51 13.97
C GLY A 121 3.01 14.07 13.77
N PHE A 122 3.66 13.37 12.85
CA PHE A 122 3.41 11.94 12.63
C PHE A 122 4.20 11.11 13.65
N GLY A 123 3.52 10.25 14.38
CA GLY A 123 4.14 9.20 15.20
C GLY A 123 4.84 8.16 14.33
N LYS A 124 5.67 7.32 14.95
CA LYS A 124 6.40 6.25 14.26
C LYS A 124 5.49 5.19 13.62
N ASP A 125 4.24 5.11 14.10
CA ASP A 125 3.16 4.26 13.62
C ASP A 125 2.30 4.96 12.55
N GLY A 126 2.70 6.16 12.12
CA GLY A 126 1.96 6.95 11.15
C GLY A 126 0.69 7.58 11.69
N LEU A 127 0.42 7.53 12.99
CA LEU A 127 -0.73 8.22 13.59
C LEU A 127 -0.37 9.65 13.97
N LEU A 128 -1.37 10.50 14.12
CA LEU A 128 -1.18 11.88 14.55
C LEU A 128 -0.92 11.96 16.05
N VAL A 129 0.03 12.81 16.43
CA VAL A 129 0.38 13.07 17.82
C VAL A 129 0.41 14.57 18.05
N LEU A 130 -0.20 15.02 19.15
CA LEU A 130 0.02 16.36 19.70
C LEU A 130 1.41 16.41 20.34
N ARG A 131 2.43 16.74 19.53
CA ARG A 131 3.82 16.80 19.95
C ARG A 131 4.06 17.93 20.96
N ASP A 132 3.58 19.13 20.64
CA ASP A 132 3.85 20.32 21.42
C ASP A 132 2.56 21.11 21.69
N ALA A 133 1.93 20.81 22.83
CA ALA A 133 0.72 21.49 23.26
C ALA A 133 0.93 22.99 23.58
N THR A 134 2.18 23.45 23.75
CA THR A 134 2.48 24.88 23.99
C THR A 134 2.27 25.72 22.73
N LYS A 135 2.30 25.09 21.55
CA LYS A 135 1.96 25.71 20.25
C LYS A 135 0.46 25.84 20.01
N VAL A 136 -0.38 25.30 20.89
CA VAL A 136 -1.85 25.38 20.81
C VAL A 136 -2.38 26.20 21.99
N ALA A 137 -3.17 27.23 21.68
CA ALA A 137 -3.83 28.05 22.69
C ALA A 137 -4.70 27.18 23.62
N LEU A 138 -4.69 27.47 24.92
CA LEU A 138 -5.32 26.62 25.93
C LEU A 138 -6.80 26.32 25.64
N LYS A 139 -7.54 27.32 25.13
CA LYS A 139 -8.96 27.19 24.76
C LYS A 139 -9.23 26.23 23.59
N ASP A 140 -8.23 25.99 22.73
CA ASP A 140 -8.39 25.21 21.50
C ASP A 140 -7.86 23.77 21.65
N ARG A 141 -7.12 23.46 22.74
CA ARG A 141 -6.47 22.15 22.94
C ARG A 141 -7.43 20.97 22.93
N VAL A 142 -8.65 21.14 23.45
CA VAL A 142 -9.65 20.06 23.45
C VAL A 142 -10.07 19.75 22.02
N ALA A 143 -10.35 20.78 21.21
CA ALA A 143 -10.70 20.62 19.80
C ALA A 143 -9.56 19.95 19.01
N VAL A 144 -8.31 20.36 19.22
CA VAL A 144 -7.16 19.73 18.53
C VAL A 144 -7.00 18.26 18.90
N ASN A 145 -7.19 17.89 20.17
CA ASN A 145 -7.15 16.48 20.57
C ASN A 145 -8.29 15.66 19.96
N GLN A 146 -9.48 16.25 19.79
CA GLN A 146 -10.60 15.60 19.08
C GLN A 146 -10.27 15.38 17.61
N LEU A 147 -9.72 16.39 16.91
CA LEU A 147 -9.29 16.26 15.52
C LEU A 147 -8.24 15.14 15.35
N VAL A 148 -7.26 15.07 16.24
CA VAL A 148 -6.25 13.99 16.26
C VAL A 148 -6.91 12.62 16.45
N ALA A 149 -7.83 12.49 17.40
CA ALA A 149 -8.53 11.23 17.67
C ALA A 149 -9.40 10.78 16.50
N GLU A 150 -10.11 11.71 15.86
CA GLU A 150 -10.94 11.44 14.69
C GLU A 150 -10.11 11.02 13.48
N ASP A 151 -9.01 11.71 13.20
CA ASP A 151 -8.13 11.34 12.08
C ASP A 151 -7.49 9.96 12.29
N ASN A 152 -7.04 9.68 13.52
CA ASN A 152 -6.48 8.38 13.86
C ASN A 152 -7.53 7.27 13.78
N ARG A 153 -8.80 7.55 14.10
CA ARG A 153 -9.89 6.60 13.91
C ARG A 153 -10.11 6.28 12.43
N ASP A 154 -10.11 7.30 11.58
CA ASP A 154 -10.26 7.13 10.12
C ASP A 154 -9.05 6.38 9.52
N ARG A 155 -7.80 6.70 9.90
CA ARG A 155 -6.59 5.95 9.49
C ARG A 155 -6.71 4.46 9.82
N ASN A 156 -7.08 4.16 11.06
CA ASN A 156 -7.29 2.77 11.50
C ASN A 156 -8.42 2.08 10.74
N ALA A 157 -9.49 2.81 10.40
CA ALA A 157 -10.56 2.27 9.59
C ALA A 157 -10.07 1.93 8.17
N VAL A 158 -9.35 2.83 7.51
CA VAL A 158 -8.82 2.61 6.15
C VAL A 158 -7.97 1.34 6.08
N TYR A 159 -7.05 1.13 7.03
CA TYR A 159 -6.19 -0.05 6.99
C TYR A 159 -6.99 -1.36 7.08
N ARG A 160 -8.00 -1.39 7.94
CA ARG A 160 -8.91 -2.53 8.05
C ARG A 160 -9.77 -2.71 6.80
N GLU A 161 -10.34 -1.62 6.26
CA GLU A 161 -11.18 -1.68 5.06
C GLU A 161 -10.38 -2.17 3.83
N ILE A 162 -9.12 -1.76 3.69
CA ILE A 162 -8.23 -2.29 2.64
C ILE A 162 -8.02 -3.79 2.84
N ALA A 163 -7.68 -4.23 4.05
CA ALA A 163 -7.47 -5.65 4.35
C ALA A 163 -8.73 -6.50 4.03
N VAL A 164 -9.91 -6.01 4.42
CA VAL A 164 -11.20 -6.66 4.15
C VAL A 164 -11.55 -6.65 2.66
N ALA A 165 -11.36 -5.53 1.96
CA ALA A 165 -11.64 -5.42 0.52
C ALA A 165 -10.78 -6.37 -0.31
N ASN A 166 -9.59 -6.71 0.18
CA ASN A 166 -8.67 -7.66 -0.44
C ASN A 166 -8.88 -9.12 0.01
N ASN A 167 -9.87 -9.41 0.85
CA ASN A 167 -10.10 -10.74 1.46
C ASN A 167 -8.90 -11.26 2.27
N HIS A 168 -8.07 -10.36 2.79
CA HIS A 168 -6.86 -10.67 3.55
C HIS A 168 -6.81 -9.83 4.84
N PRO A 169 -7.69 -10.10 5.84
CA PRO A 169 -7.69 -9.38 7.12
C PRO A 169 -6.34 -9.47 7.85
N GLU A 170 -5.57 -10.53 7.63
CA GLU A 170 -4.22 -10.70 8.16
C GLU A 170 -3.20 -9.67 7.65
N TRP A 171 -3.48 -9.01 6.52
CA TRP A 171 -2.60 -7.98 5.96
C TRP A 171 -2.69 -6.64 6.68
N GLU A 172 -3.67 -6.42 7.58
CA GLU A 172 -3.89 -5.11 8.22
C GLU A 172 -2.61 -4.54 8.85
N ALA A 173 -1.81 -5.38 9.52
CA ALA A 173 -0.57 -4.94 10.14
C ALA A 173 0.48 -4.46 9.12
N GLN A 174 0.61 -5.17 7.98
CA GLN A 174 1.54 -4.81 6.91
C GLN A 174 1.07 -3.56 6.15
N ILE A 175 -0.24 -3.43 5.92
CA ILE A 175 -0.86 -2.24 5.34
C ILE A 175 -0.58 -1.03 6.24
N ARG A 176 -0.84 -1.15 7.54
CA ARG A 176 -0.55 -0.09 8.52
C ARG A 176 0.91 0.34 8.47
N GLU A 177 1.85 -0.61 8.42
CA GLU A 177 3.27 -0.30 8.37
C GLU A 177 3.67 0.44 7.09
N THR A 178 3.14 0.00 5.95
CA THR A 178 3.33 0.67 4.65
C THR A 178 2.81 2.11 4.67
N PHE A 179 1.58 2.30 5.13
CA PHE A 179 1.01 3.65 5.26
C PHE A 179 1.76 4.50 6.28
N ALA A 180 2.22 3.93 7.39
CA ALA A 180 2.97 4.67 8.40
C ALA A 180 4.26 5.27 7.82
N ARG A 181 5.01 4.46 7.06
CA ARG A 181 6.18 4.94 6.32
C ARG A 181 5.79 6.02 5.31
N GLN A 182 4.70 5.84 4.58
CA GLN A 182 4.26 6.81 3.59
C GLN A 182 3.86 8.16 4.20
N TRP A 183 3.09 8.19 5.29
CA TRP A 183 2.73 9.43 5.98
C TRP A 183 3.96 10.23 6.42
N VAL A 184 4.96 9.53 6.95
CA VAL A 184 6.24 10.14 7.32
C VAL A 184 7.02 10.56 6.08
N ALA A 185 6.98 9.80 4.99
CA ALA A 185 7.65 10.14 3.73
C ALA A 185 7.10 11.43 3.11
N SER A 186 5.77 11.55 3.03
CA SER A 186 5.02 12.71 2.50
C SER A 186 4.97 13.91 3.44
N ALA A 187 5.55 13.85 4.63
CA ALA A 187 5.63 15.00 5.51
C ALA A 187 6.42 16.15 4.84
N ARG A 188 5.81 17.34 4.77
CA ARG A 188 6.39 18.52 4.14
C ARG A 188 7.56 19.09 4.96
N ALA A 189 8.40 19.89 4.31
CA ALA A 189 9.52 20.56 4.99
C ALA A 189 9.04 21.34 6.21
N GLY A 190 9.75 21.21 7.33
CA GLY A 190 9.36 21.83 8.59
C GLY A 190 8.34 21.04 9.42
N TRP A 191 7.69 20.00 8.87
CA TRP A 191 6.83 19.13 9.66
C TRP A 191 7.61 18.12 10.48
N TRP A 192 7.02 17.70 11.59
CA TRP A 192 7.67 16.81 12.54
C TRP A 192 7.18 15.38 12.42
N TYR A 193 8.09 14.45 12.61
CA TYR A 193 7.81 13.03 12.67
C TYR A 193 8.66 12.35 13.74
N GLN A 194 8.17 11.24 14.27
CA GLN A 194 8.91 10.43 15.23
C GLN A 194 9.70 9.35 14.48
N ALA A 195 11.01 9.31 14.69
CA ALA A 195 11.89 8.27 14.16
C ALA A 195 11.69 6.94 14.89
N ALA A 196 12.27 5.85 14.36
CA ALA A 196 12.13 4.51 14.92
C ALA A 196 12.60 4.38 16.38
N ASP A 197 13.59 5.18 16.79
CA ASP A 197 14.11 5.26 18.16
C ASP A 197 13.23 6.10 19.11
N GLY A 198 12.12 6.65 18.61
CA GLY A 198 11.20 7.50 19.38
C GLY A 198 11.60 8.98 19.42
N SER A 199 12.72 9.36 18.83
CA SER A 199 13.15 10.76 18.75
C SER A 199 12.29 11.55 17.76
N TRP A 200 12.01 12.81 18.07
CA TRP A 200 11.34 13.72 17.14
C TRP A 200 12.35 14.34 16.18
N LYS A 201 12.04 14.25 14.89
CA LYS A 201 12.81 14.86 13.80
C LYS A 201 11.91 15.78 12.99
N GLN A 202 12.52 16.77 12.37
CA GLN A 202 11.86 17.67 11.44
C GLN A 202 12.28 17.31 10.01
N LYS A 203 11.34 17.34 9.07
CA LYS A 203 11.60 17.16 7.64
C LYS A 203 12.35 18.32 7.03
#